data_AF-A0A1Q8CXE1-F1
#
_entry.id   AF-A0A1Q8CXE1-F1
#
_cell.length_a   1.000
_cell.length_b   1.000
_cell.length_c   1.000
_cell.angle_alpha   90.00
_cell.angle_beta   90.00
_cell.angle_gamma   90.00
#
_symmetry.space_group_name_H-M   'P 1'
#
loop_
_entity.id
_entity.type
_entity.pdbx_description
1 polymer ?
#
loop_
_entity_poly.entity_id
_entity_poly.type
_entity_poly.pdbx_seq_one_letter_code
_entity_poly.pdbx_strand_id
1 'polypeptide(L)'
;MEFRDLRTGGGQVNIGSGNTNVGGDHVDRRVDNRGGVFAGRDLVLTPASDTQSLADALATLRLTEAERAEALTALEAFRAAAGTPDRGKAGEHLRRFTAVLRDTGALASAGAALVDPLTRLGRWLGPVGASVLALLGG
;
A
#
# COMPACT_ATOMS: atom_id res chain seq x y z
N MET A 1 -61.37 -7.93 39.03
CA MET A 1 -61.52 -6.73 38.19
C MET A 1 -60.12 -6.16 38.08
N GLU A 2 -59.35 -6.40 37.02
CA GLU A 2 -59.43 -5.76 35.70
C GLU A 2 -58.80 -6.68 34.63
N PHE A 3 -59.31 -6.60 33.40
CA PHE A 3 -58.95 -7.39 32.22
C PHE A 3 -58.10 -6.55 31.23
N ARG A 4 -57.12 -7.18 30.55
CA ARG A 4 -56.76 -7.03 29.11
C ARG A 4 -55.56 -7.94 28.77
N ASP A 5 -55.77 -9.01 28.01
CA ASP A 5 -55.68 -9.14 26.53
C ASP A 5 -54.20 -9.23 26.05
N LEU A 6 -53.60 -10.42 25.92
CA LEU A 6 -53.62 -11.41 24.81
C LEU A 6 -52.91 -10.97 23.50
N ARG A 7 -52.04 -11.88 23.01
CA ARG A 7 -51.60 -12.07 21.60
C ARG A 7 -50.57 -11.05 21.07
N THR A 8 -49.59 -11.35 20.21
CA THR A 8 -49.13 -12.54 19.46
C THR A 8 -47.84 -12.13 18.73
N GLY A 9 -46.97 -13.09 18.41
CA GLY A 9 -46.03 -13.01 17.27
C GLY A 9 -44.65 -12.43 17.63
N GLY A 10 -43.53 -13.09 17.40
CA GLY A 10 -43.23 -13.99 16.29
C GLY A 10 -42.61 -13.20 15.14
N GLY A 11 -41.27 -13.16 15.11
CA GLY A 11 -40.48 -13.13 13.88
C GLY A 11 -40.32 -11.82 13.11
N GLN A 12 -39.05 -11.60 12.77
CA GLN A 12 -38.52 -11.09 11.49
C GLN A 12 -38.09 -9.61 11.35
N VAL A 13 -36.76 -9.50 11.25
CA VAL A 13 -35.92 -8.82 10.23
C VAL A 13 -36.21 -7.39 9.76
N ASN A 14 -35.16 -6.57 9.96
CA ASN A 14 -34.45 -5.69 9.01
C ASN A 14 -35.24 -4.60 8.27
N ILE A 15 -34.70 -3.37 8.28
CA ILE A 15 -34.40 -2.51 7.10
C ILE A 15 -34.20 -1.06 7.56
N GLY A 16 -33.01 -0.51 7.26
CA GLY A 16 -32.95 0.81 6.62
C GLY A 16 -32.58 2.03 7.47
N SER A 17 -31.32 2.44 7.28
CA SER A 17 -30.86 3.83 7.14
C SER A 17 -30.87 4.77 8.35
N GLY A 18 -29.66 5.11 8.79
CA GLY A 18 -29.40 6.24 9.68
C GLY A 18 -27.92 6.42 9.96
N ASN A 19 -27.16 6.83 8.96
CA ASN A 19 -25.78 7.28 9.12
C ASN A 19 -25.76 8.54 10.01
N THR A 20 -25.10 8.52 11.16
CA THR A 20 -24.72 9.75 11.88
C THR A 20 -23.38 9.56 12.58
N ASN A 21 -22.31 9.86 11.85
CA ASN A 21 -21.03 10.24 12.41
C ASN A 21 -21.17 11.66 12.97
N VAL A 22 -21.08 11.87 14.29
CA VAL A 22 -20.69 13.16 14.89
C VAL A 22 -19.83 12.87 16.12
N GLY A 23 -18.65 13.49 16.12
CA GLY A 23 -17.52 13.14 16.97
C GLY A 23 -17.64 13.54 18.44
N GLY A 24 -16.73 12.97 19.23
CA GLY A 24 -16.59 13.27 20.64
C GLY A 24 -15.73 12.23 21.34
N ASP A 25 -14.41 12.42 21.27
CA ASP A 25 -13.49 12.14 22.37
C ASP A 25 -13.52 10.73 22.99
N HIS A 26 -12.70 9.83 22.46
CA HIS A 26 -12.00 8.86 23.32
C HIS A 26 -10.67 8.51 22.68
N VAL A 27 -9.66 9.31 23.01
CA VAL A 27 -8.25 9.07 22.64
C VAL A 27 -7.67 8.05 23.62
N ASP A 28 -8.21 6.83 23.63
CA ASP A 28 -7.53 5.66 24.20
C ASP A 28 -7.75 4.47 23.27
N ARG A 29 -6.93 4.41 22.23
CA ARG A 29 -6.68 3.17 21.55
C ARG A 29 -5.19 3.01 21.48
N ARG A 30 -4.62 2.48 22.57
CA ARG A 30 -3.44 1.62 22.47
C ARG A 30 -3.74 0.62 21.37
N VAL A 31 -3.20 0.88 20.19
CA VAL A 31 -3.14 -0.11 19.13
C VAL A 31 -2.18 -1.15 19.64
N ASP A 32 -2.73 -2.17 20.28
CA ASP A 32 -2.09 -3.46 20.49
C ASP A 32 -1.69 -4.01 19.12
N ASN A 33 -0.51 -3.60 18.69
CA ASN A 33 0.21 -4.14 17.55
C ASN A 33 0.77 -5.52 17.94
N ARG A 34 -0.12 -6.46 18.24
CA ARG A 34 0.24 -7.84 18.53
C ARG A 34 -0.91 -8.75 18.06
N GLY A 35 -0.86 -9.13 16.79
CA GLY A 35 -1.71 -10.21 16.26
C GLY A 35 -2.85 -9.81 15.33
N GLY A 36 -2.77 -8.64 14.67
CA GLY A 36 -3.71 -8.26 13.63
C GLY A 36 -3.56 -9.10 12.36
N VAL A 37 -4.12 -10.30 12.37
CA VAL A 37 -4.55 -10.97 11.14
C VAL A 37 -5.56 -10.02 10.48
N PHE A 38 -5.15 -9.40 9.37
CA PHE A 38 -6.01 -8.61 8.49
C PHE A 38 -7.07 -9.53 7.85
N ALA A 39 -8.06 -9.95 8.63
CA ALA A 39 -9.19 -10.73 8.16
C ALA A 39 -10.26 -9.76 7.63
N GLY A 40 -10.17 -9.41 6.34
CA GLY A 40 -11.24 -8.67 5.70
C GLY A 40 -10.89 -8.00 4.38
N ARG A 41 -10.42 -8.77 3.39
CA ARG A 41 -10.63 -8.49 1.95
C ARG A 41 -10.44 -7.03 1.49
N ASP A 42 -9.41 -6.38 2.01
CA ASP A 42 -8.76 -5.27 1.34
C ASP A 42 -7.40 -5.82 0.96
N LEU A 43 -7.06 -5.77 -0.33
CA LEU A 43 -5.69 -5.98 -0.77
C LEU A 43 -4.85 -4.89 -0.07
N VAL A 44 -4.40 -5.15 1.15
CA VAL A 44 -3.30 -4.43 1.76
C VAL A 44 -2.13 -4.74 0.86
N LEU A 45 -1.98 -3.95 -0.20
CA LEU A 45 -0.84 -3.93 -1.10
C LEU A 45 0.34 -3.55 -0.23
N THR A 46 0.92 -4.56 0.40
CA THR A 46 2.08 -4.35 1.24
C THR A 46 3.21 -3.94 0.32
N PRO A 47 4.04 -2.97 0.72
CA PRO A 47 5.22 -2.59 -0.06
C PRO A 47 6.14 -3.78 -0.34
N ALA A 48 6.04 -4.87 0.43
CA ALA A 48 6.73 -6.14 0.23
C ALA A 48 6.33 -6.89 -1.05
N SER A 49 5.04 -6.92 -1.40
CA SER A 49 4.57 -7.59 -2.63
C SER A 49 5.02 -6.84 -3.88
N ASP A 50 4.88 -5.50 -3.88
CA ASP A 50 5.31 -4.68 -5.01
C ASP A 50 6.85 -4.66 -5.15
N THR A 51 7.61 -4.66 -4.04
CA THR A 51 9.09 -4.83 -4.12
C THR A 51 9.49 -6.16 -4.71
N GLN A 52 8.80 -7.24 -4.36
CA GLN A 52 9.07 -8.55 -4.95
C GLN A 52 8.80 -8.55 -6.46
N SER A 53 7.67 -7.97 -6.89
CA SER A 53 7.36 -7.82 -8.33
C SER A 53 8.41 -6.99 -9.08
N LEU A 54 8.94 -5.94 -8.46
CA LEU A 54 10.02 -5.14 -9.04
C LEU A 54 11.33 -5.92 -9.16
N ALA A 55 11.68 -6.74 -8.17
CA ALA A 55 12.86 -7.60 -8.24
C ALA A 55 12.75 -8.66 -9.35
N ASP A 56 11.57 -9.24 -9.53
CA ASP A 56 11.30 -10.19 -10.60
C ASP A 56 11.38 -9.52 -11.98
N ALA A 57 10.78 -8.34 -12.12
CA ALA A 57 10.87 -7.55 -13.34
C ALA A 57 12.32 -7.19 -13.70
N LEU A 58 13.15 -6.80 -12.71
CA LEU A 58 14.59 -6.60 -12.93
C LEU A 58 15.25 -7.85 -13.53
N ALA A 59 14.94 -9.05 -13.03
CA ALA A 59 15.49 -10.32 -13.53
C ALA A 59 15.29 -10.48 -15.04
N THR A 60 14.16 -10.02 -15.57
CA THR A 60 13.81 -10.11 -16.99
C THR A 60 14.40 -9.00 -17.87
N LEU A 61 14.88 -7.90 -17.28
CA LEU A 61 15.40 -6.76 -18.02
C LEU A 61 16.83 -6.97 -18.53
N ARG A 62 17.12 -6.38 -19.69
CA ARG A 62 18.46 -6.28 -20.26
C ARG A 62 19.23 -5.11 -19.62
N LEU A 63 19.58 -5.27 -18.35
CA LEU A 63 20.48 -4.38 -17.62
C LEU A 63 21.90 -4.98 -17.62
N THR A 64 22.91 -4.12 -17.59
CA THR A 64 24.27 -4.53 -17.23
C THR A 64 24.32 -5.02 -15.78
N GLU A 65 25.37 -5.77 -15.44
CA GLU A 65 25.56 -6.29 -14.07
C GLU A 65 25.63 -5.15 -13.04
N ALA A 66 26.31 -4.05 -13.37
CA ALA A 66 26.43 -2.87 -12.51
C ALA A 66 25.08 -2.17 -12.28
N GLU A 67 24.30 -1.91 -13.33
CA GLU A 67 22.98 -1.27 -13.23
C GLU A 67 22.00 -2.14 -12.44
N ARG A 68 22.02 -3.45 -12.68
CA ARG A 68 21.21 -4.42 -11.92
C ARG A 68 21.58 -4.41 -10.45
N ALA A 69 22.87 -4.44 -10.12
CA ALA A 69 23.33 -4.41 -8.74
C ALA A 69 22.94 -3.11 -8.03
N GLU A 70 23.05 -1.97 -8.71
CA GLU A 70 22.61 -0.68 -8.15
C GLU A 70 21.10 -0.65 -7.92
N ALA A 71 20.31 -1.10 -8.90
CA ALA A 71 18.86 -1.15 -8.79
C ALA A 71 18.40 -2.09 -7.66
N LEU A 72 18.99 -3.28 -7.54
CA LEU A 72 18.71 -4.21 -6.44
C LEU A 72 19.08 -3.62 -5.08
N THR A 73 20.26 -2.98 -4.97
CA THR A 73 20.70 -2.34 -3.73
C THR A 73 19.72 -1.25 -3.29
N ALA A 74 19.26 -0.40 -4.22
CA ALA A 74 18.27 0.64 -3.93
C ALA A 74 16.91 0.05 -3.53
N LEU A 75 16.50 -1.05 -4.17
CA LEU A 75 15.25 -1.75 -3.86
C LEU A 75 15.28 -2.43 -2.48
N GLU A 76 16.41 -3.03 -2.11
CA GLU A 76 16.60 -3.61 -0.77
C GLU A 76 16.64 -2.53 0.32
N ALA A 77 17.31 -1.40 0.05
CA ALA A 77 17.30 -0.26 0.96
C ALA A 77 15.89 0.31 1.16
N PHE A 78 15.09 0.38 0.09
CA PHE A 78 13.67 0.72 0.20
C PHE A 78 12.91 -0.29 1.07
N ARG A 79 13.10 -1.60 0.84
CA ARG A 79 12.43 -2.65 1.62
C ARG A 79 12.76 -2.58 3.11
N ALA A 80 14.02 -2.33 3.46
CA ALA A 80 14.46 -2.13 4.83
C ALA A 80 13.82 -0.87 5.44
N ALA A 81 13.83 0.25 4.71
CA ALA A 81 13.26 1.52 5.17
C ALA A 81 11.72 1.48 5.26
N ALA A 82 11.03 0.73 4.40
CA ALA A 82 9.58 0.58 4.39
C ALA A 82 9.05 -0.14 5.65
N GLY A 83 9.90 -0.94 6.33
CA GLY A 83 9.60 -1.52 7.64
C GLY A 83 9.77 -0.54 8.81
N THR A 84 10.28 0.67 8.56
CA THR A 84 10.48 1.72 9.56
C THR A 84 9.39 2.79 9.46
N PRO A 85 9.15 3.58 10.52
CA PRO A 85 8.23 4.73 10.45
C PRO A 85 8.73 5.87 9.55
N ASP A 86 9.98 5.82 9.08
CA ASP A 86 10.59 6.86 8.24
C ASP A 86 10.26 6.65 6.74
N ARG A 87 9.08 7.12 6.35
CA ARG A 87 8.64 7.11 4.94
C ARG A 87 9.49 8.03 4.04
N GLY A 88 10.21 8.99 4.62
CA GLY A 88 11.11 9.89 3.90
C GLY A 88 12.26 9.11 3.27
N LYS A 89 12.99 8.33 4.09
CA LYS A 89 14.07 7.46 3.63
C LYS A 89 13.60 6.42 2.64
N ALA A 90 12.44 5.80 2.89
CA ALA A 90 11.86 4.86 1.94
C ALA A 90 11.62 5.55 0.58
N GLY A 91 11.02 6.74 0.55
CA GLY A 91 10.81 7.46 -0.70
C GLY A 91 12.09 7.85 -1.43
N GLU A 92 13.16 8.19 -0.71
CA GLU A 92 14.47 8.47 -1.31
C GLU A 92 15.04 7.24 -2.03
N HIS A 93 15.03 6.07 -1.38
CA HIS A 93 15.50 4.82 -1.98
C HIS A 93 14.67 4.40 -3.19
N LEU A 94 13.33 4.53 -3.10
CA LEU A 94 12.44 4.22 -4.22
C LEU A 94 12.65 5.18 -5.39
N ARG A 95 12.90 6.47 -5.12
CA ARG A 95 13.23 7.46 -6.14
C ARG A 95 14.55 7.11 -6.83
N ARG A 96 15.59 6.75 -6.07
CA ARG A 96 16.88 6.35 -6.63
C ARG A 96 16.73 5.12 -7.53
N PHE A 97 16.01 4.10 -7.06
CA PHE A 97 15.67 2.93 -7.86
C PHE A 97 14.99 3.30 -9.18
N THR A 98 13.96 4.16 -9.12
CA THR A 98 13.21 4.62 -10.30
C THR A 98 14.09 5.43 -11.26
N ALA A 99 15.02 6.23 -10.73
CA ALA A 99 15.95 7.02 -11.53
C ALA A 99 16.92 6.14 -12.33
N VAL A 100 17.48 5.09 -11.72
CA VAL A 100 18.36 4.11 -12.41
C VAL A 100 17.59 3.42 -13.55
N LEU A 101 16.35 3.00 -13.30
CA LEU A 101 15.52 2.39 -14.34
C LEU A 101 15.15 3.34 -15.48
N ARG A 102 15.05 4.64 -15.19
CA ARG A 102 14.75 5.66 -16.20
C ARG A 102 15.97 5.93 -17.07
N ASP A 103 17.13 6.11 -16.46
CA ASP A 103 18.39 6.41 -17.14
C ASP A 103 18.81 5.29 -18.10
N THR A 104 18.57 4.04 -17.69
CA THR A 104 18.82 2.84 -18.49
C THR A 104 17.76 2.55 -19.55
N GLY A 105 16.68 3.35 -19.63
CA GLY A 105 15.54 3.09 -20.51
C GLY A 105 14.72 1.84 -20.15
N ALA A 106 15.03 1.19 -19.04
CA ALA A 106 14.36 -0.01 -18.57
C ALA A 106 12.88 0.24 -18.24
N LEU A 107 12.54 1.44 -17.77
CA LEU A 107 11.15 1.89 -17.56
C LEU A 107 10.34 1.88 -18.86
N ALA A 108 10.91 2.35 -19.97
CA ALA A 108 10.25 2.36 -21.27
C ALA A 108 10.10 0.96 -21.86
N SER A 109 11.07 0.07 -21.59
CA SER A 109 11.09 -1.31 -22.09
C SER A 109 10.13 -2.23 -21.33
N ALA A 110 10.06 -2.12 -20.00
CA ALA A 110 9.22 -2.99 -19.16
C ALA A 110 7.74 -2.55 -19.13
N GLY A 111 7.47 -1.28 -19.42
CA GLY A 111 6.13 -0.71 -19.42
C GLY A 111 5.37 -0.96 -18.11
N ALA A 112 4.15 -1.47 -18.22
CA ALA A 112 3.24 -1.66 -17.08
C ALA A 112 3.82 -2.55 -15.96
N ALA A 113 4.70 -3.49 -16.28
CA ALA A 113 5.28 -4.40 -15.29
C ALA A 113 6.13 -3.69 -14.21
N LEU A 114 6.69 -2.52 -14.53
CA LEU A 114 7.40 -1.66 -13.57
C LEU A 114 6.57 -0.46 -13.13
N VAL A 115 5.85 0.16 -14.07
CA VAL A 115 5.10 1.40 -13.80
C VAL A 115 3.98 1.18 -12.78
N ASP A 116 3.27 0.07 -12.85
CA ASP A 116 2.15 -0.25 -11.97
C ASP A 116 2.58 -0.47 -10.50
N PRO A 117 3.57 -1.34 -10.19
CA PRO A 117 4.10 -1.44 -8.83
C PRO A 117 4.78 -0.15 -8.32
N LEU A 118 5.51 0.58 -9.18
CA LEU A 118 6.09 1.88 -8.80
C LEU A 118 5.01 2.92 -8.47
N THR A 119 3.91 2.93 -9.20
CA THR A 119 2.77 3.81 -8.94
C THR A 119 2.10 3.47 -7.61
N ARG A 120 1.90 2.17 -7.32
CA ARG A 120 1.36 1.72 -6.04
C ARG A 120 2.25 2.11 -4.87
N LEU A 121 3.55 1.87 -4.97
CA LEU A 121 4.52 2.24 -3.94
C LEU A 121 4.62 3.78 -3.76
N GLY A 122 4.57 4.54 -4.85
CA GLY A 122 4.51 6.00 -4.81
C GLY A 122 3.26 6.52 -4.09
N ARG A 123 2.09 5.92 -4.36
CA ARG A 123 0.84 6.23 -3.66
C ARG A 123 0.89 5.83 -2.18
N TRP A 124 1.49 4.69 -1.86
CA TRP A 124 1.67 4.23 -0.49
C TRP A 124 2.56 5.18 0.34
N LEU A 125 3.59 5.76 -0.28
CA LEU A 125 4.43 6.80 0.32
C LEU A 125 3.69 8.14 0.53
N GLY A 126 2.53 8.32 -0.09
CA GLY A 126 1.76 9.57 -0.04
C GLY A 126 2.55 10.74 -0.62
N PRO A 127 2.59 11.91 0.05
CA PRO A 127 3.28 13.10 -0.46
C PRO A 127 4.77 12.88 -0.81
N VAL A 128 5.46 12.00 -0.06
CA VAL A 128 6.88 11.70 -0.28
C VAL A 128 7.09 10.98 -1.62
N GLY A 129 6.11 10.18 -2.05
CA GLY A 129 6.16 9.44 -3.31
C GLY A 129 5.92 10.31 -4.55
N ALA A 130 5.55 11.58 -4.41
CA ALA A 130 5.28 12.47 -5.55
C ALA A 130 6.49 12.57 -6.50
N SER A 131 7.71 12.64 -5.94
CA SER A 131 8.95 12.66 -6.71
C SER A 131 9.20 11.37 -7.51
N VAL A 132 8.71 10.23 -7.02
CA VAL A 132 8.76 8.95 -7.73
C VAL A 132 7.76 8.95 -8.88
N LEU A 133 6.53 9.38 -8.62
CA LEU A 133 5.48 9.45 -9.64
C LEU A 133 5.83 10.42 -10.76
N ALA A 134 6.48 11.53 -10.45
CA ALA A 134 6.97 12.49 -11.43
C ALA A 134 8.00 11.89 -12.41
N LEU A 135 8.77 10.89 -11.98
CA LEU A 135 9.72 10.18 -12.85
C LEU A 135 9.05 9.16 -13.78
N LEU A 136 7.80 8.78 -13.51
CA LEU A 136 7.05 7.80 -14.31
C LEU A 136 6.22 8.47 -15.43
N GLY A 137 5.79 9.72 -15.23
CA GLY A 137 4.94 10.45 -16.18
C GLY A 137 5.68 11.47 -17.04
N GLY A 138 7.01 11.51 -16.97
CA GLY A 138 7.87 12.42 -17.73
C GLY A 138 8.38 11.85 -19.04
#